data_AF-A0A178ZXR1-F1
#
_entry.id   AF-A0A178ZXR1-F1
#
_cell.length_a   1.000
_cell.length_b   1.000
_cell.length_c   1.000
_cell.angle_alpha   90.00
_cell.angle_beta   90.00
_cell.angle_gamma   90.00
#
_symmetry.space_group_name_H-M   'P 1'
#
loop_
_entity.id
_entity.type
_entity.pdbx_description
1 polymer ?
#
loop_
_entity_poly.entity_id
_entity_poly.type
_entity_poly.pdbx_seq_one_letter_code
_entity_poly.pdbx_strand_id
1 'polypeptide(L)'
;MHTTFAFLTKLPHLSTKEFITYYETKHIPMINRLAGPDNQPLVYKRRYTHRDDPAFVFVRASVDAKGTPVPAVPSDSPGDSTEGSADPGSIDFDVMTEIGFADEPAKMRWLTALRQGENGKMVVEDEQRFLWRERTRAVVVEEFVSFG
;
A
#
# COMPACT_ATOMS: atom_id res chain seq x y z
N MET A 1 1.42 -8.08 20.24
CA MET A 1 2.01 -7.33 19.12
C MET A 1 0.92 -6.45 18.54
N HIS A 2 1.20 -5.17 18.32
CA HIS A 2 0.26 -4.24 17.72
C HIS A 2 0.62 -4.04 16.25
N THR A 3 -0.23 -4.51 15.33
CA THR A 3 0.08 -4.52 13.89
C THR A 3 -0.78 -3.51 13.14
N THR A 4 -0.15 -2.77 12.24
CA THR A 4 -0.81 -1.86 11.30
C THR A 4 -0.46 -2.29 9.87
N PHE A 5 -1.49 -2.46 9.03
CA PHE A 5 -1.31 -2.54 7.59
C PHE A 5 -1.61 -1.19 6.96
N ALA A 6 -0.74 -0.75 6.06
CA ALA A 6 -0.97 0.41 5.22
C ALA A 6 -0.94 0.01 3.74
N PHE A 7 -1.96 0.40 3.00
CA PHE A 7 -2.13 0.18 1.58
C PHE A 7 -1.89 1.51 0.89
N LEU A 8 -0.73 1.63 0.24
CA LEU A 8 -0.28 2.90 -0.33
C LEU A 8 -0.37 2.83 -1.85
N THR A 9 -0.82 3.94 -2.44
CA THR A 9 -0.96 4.10 -3.89
C THR A 9 0.05 5.13 -4.36
N LYS A 10 0.80 4.84 -5.43
CA LYS A 10 1.76 5.77 -6.01
C LYS A 10 1.04 6.86 -6.80
N LEU A 11 1.69 8.01 -7.00
CA LEU A 11 1.18 9.02 -7.93
C LEU A 11 1.08 8.46 -9.36
N PRO A 12 0.05 8.83 -10.14
CA PRO A 12 -0.25 8.20 -11.42
C PRO A 12 0.86 8.41 -12.46
N HIS A 13 1.64 9.49 -12.35
CA HIS A 13 2.73 9.80 -13.26
C HIS A 13 4.03 9.05 -12.97
N LEU A 14 4.16 8.35 -11.84
CA LEU A 14 5.36 7.59 -11.50
C LEU A 14 5.28 6.17 -12.05
N SER A 15 6.37 5.68 -12.63
CA SER A 15 6.52 4.24 -12.89
C SER A 15 6.66 3.46 -11.58
N THR A 16 6.33 2.17 -11.62
CA THR A 16 6.51 1.27 -10.46
C THR A 16 7.96 1.23 -9.99
N LYS A 17 8.93 1.26 -10.91
CA LYS A 17 10.36 1.27 -10.57
C LYS A 17 10.78 2.56 -9.88
N GLU A 18 10.35 3.72 -10.38
CA GLU A 18 10.65 5.01 -9.75
C GLU A 18 10.04 5.11 -8.36
N PHE A 19 8.79 4.64 -8.21
CA PHE A 19 8.11 4.57 -6.93
C PHE A 19 8.86 3.71 -5.91
N ILE A 20 9.21 2.47 -6.26
CA ILE A 20 9.98 1.56 -5.39
C ILE A 20 11.34 2.19 -5.03
N THR A 21 12.04 2.74 -6.02
CA THR A 21 13.36 3.35 -5.82
C THR A 21 13.27 4.52 -4.83
N TYR A 22 12.30 5.42 -5.02
CA TYR A 22 12.11 6.55 -4.11
C TYR A 22 11.74 6.08 -2.70
N TYR A 23 10.79 5.16 -2.59
CA TYR A 23 10.32 4.66 -1.31
C TYR A 23 11.48 4.01 -0.52
N GLU A 24 12.20 3.07 -1.12
CA GLU A 24 13.23 2.31 -0.39
C GLU A 24 14.52 3.11 -0.14
N THR A 25 14.91 4.02 -1.05
CA THR A 25 16.19 4.74 -0.94
C THR A 25 16.10 6.13 -0.32
N LYS A 26 14.90 6.73 -0.25
CA LYS A 26 14.69 8.07 0.31
C LYS A 26 13.73 8.05 1.48
N HIS A 27 12.50 7.59 1.26
CA HIS A 27 11.45 7.67 2.27
C HIS A 27 11.74 6.79 3.49
N ILE A 28 12.05 5.50 3.32
CA ILE A 28 12.32 4.60 4.46
C ILE A 28 13.52 5.06 5.31
N PRO A 29 14.69 5.40 4.73
CA PRO A 29 15.80 5.94 5.51
C PRO A 29 15.42 7.21 6.27
N MET A 30 14.63 8.10 5.65
CA MET A 30 14.13 9.31 6.31
C MET A 30 13.22 8.96 7.50
N ILE A 31 12.22 8.10 7.31
CA ILE A 31 11.30 7.67 8.37
C ILE A 31 12.07 7.05 9.55
N ASN A 32 13.02 6.17 9.28
CA ASN A 32 13.83 5.55 10.33
C ASN A 32 14.66 6.60 11.09
N ARG A 33 15.24 7.57 10.38
CA ARG A 33 15.98 8.68 11.00
C ARG A 33 15.08 9.54 11.90
N LEU A 34 13.88 9.88 11.44
CA LEU A 34 12.95 10.74 12.17
C LEU A 34 12.34 10.05 13.39
N ALA A 35 12.06 8.75 13.30
CA ALA A 35 11.59 7.97 14.43
C ALA A 35 12.63 7.89 15.57
N GLY A 36 13.92 7.87 15.22
CA GLY A 36 15.02 7.71 16.17
C GLY A 36 15.19 6.25 16.63
N PRO A 37 16.34 5.90 17.23
CA PRO A 37 16.69 4.52 17.53
C PRO A 37 15.73 3.84 18.54
N ASP A 38 15.15 4.60 19.46
CA ASP A 38 14.34 4.05 20.56
C ASP A 38 12.86 3.83 20.21
N ASN A 39 12.40 4.33 19.05
CA ASN A 39 11.00 4.23 18.64
C ASN A 39 10.79 3.33 17.43
N GLN A 40 11.80 2.54 17.02
CA GLN A 40 11.69 1.71 15.82
C GLN A 40 10.58 0.64 15.97
N PRO A 41 9.83 0.36 14.89
CA PRO A 41 8.93 -0.79 14.87
C PRO A 41 9.74 -2.10 14.93
N LEU A 42 9.15 -3.15 15.50
CA LEU A 42 9.71 -4.50 15.51
C LEU A 42 9.70 -5.13 14.11
N VAL A 43 8.70 -4.77 13.31
CA VAL A 43 8.53 -5.25 11.94
C VAL A 43 8.21 -4.05 11.04
N TYR A 44 8.91 -3.93 9.91
CA TYR A 44 8.58 -2.93 8.90
C TYR A 44 8.80 -3.48 7.50
N LYS A 45 7.80 -4.21 6.97
CA LYS A 45 7.87 -4.88 5.65
C LYS A 45 7.05 -4.11 4.62
N ARG A 46 7.49 -4.14 3.37
CA ARG A 46 6.79 -3.58 2.20
C ARG A 46 6.69 -4.65 1.13
N ARG A 47 5.48 -4.88 0.61
CA ARG A 47 5.19 -5.86 -0.44
C ARG A 47 4.54 -5.13 -1.61
N TYR A 48 5.27 -5.05 -2.72
CA TYR A 48 4.87 -4.28 -3.90
C TYR A 48 4.00 -5.11 -4.83
N THR A 49 2.98 -4.48 -5.42
CA THR A 49 2.21 -5.10 -6.50
C THR A 49 2.94 -4.90 -7.83
N HIS A 50 3.12 -5.97 -8.59
CA HIS A 50 3.66 -5.93 -9.94
C HIS A 50 2.53 -6.21 -10.94
N ARG A 51 1.75 -5.18 -11.28
CA ARG A 51 0.59 -5.30 -12.20
C ARG A 51 0.99 -5.61 -13.63
N ASP A 52 2.21 -5.22 -14.00
CA ASP A 52 2.78 -5.44 -15.32
C ASP A 52 3.44 -6.83 -15.44
N ASP A 53 3.42 -7.64 -14.37
CA ASP A 53 3.94 -9.01 -14.42
C ASP A 53 2.96 -9.90 -15.20
N PRO A 54 3.37 -10.47 -16.35
CA PRO A 54 2.50 -11.30 -17.17
C PRO A 54 2.04 -12.59 -16.46
N ALA A 55 2.68 -12.99 -15.35
CA ALA A 55 2.24 -14.11 -14.51
C ALA A 55 1.10 -13.72 -13.54
N PHE A 56 0.79 -12.43 -13.38
CA PHE A 56 -0.22 -11.89 -12.45
C PHE A 56 -1.51 -11.49 -13.17
N VAL A 57 -2.01 -12.36 -14.06
CA VAL A 57 -3.35 -12.20 -14.65
C VAL A 57 -4.36 -12.86 -13.71
N PHE A 58 -5.14 -12.05 -13.00
CA PHE A 58 -6.42 -12.54 -12.49
C PHE A 58 -7.28 -12.89 -13.72
N VAL A 59 -7.39 -14.19 -14.04
CA VAL A 59 -8.51 -14.67 -14.84
C VAL A 59 -9.73 -14.52 -13.94
N ARG A 60 -10.37 -13.35 -13.99
CA ARG A 60 -11.71 -13.24 -13.44
C ARG A 60 -12.57 -14.19 -14.24
N ALA A 61 -13.08 -15.23 -13.57
CA ALA A 61 -14.29 -15.87 -14.07
C ALA A 61 -15.34 -14.76 -14.09
N SER A 62 -15.64 -14.26 -15.29
CA SER A 62 -16.83 -13.46 -15.49
C SER A 62 -18.01 -14.29 -15.01
N VAL A 63 -18.95 -13.71 -14.28
CA VAL A 63 -20.20 -14.38 -13.91
C VAL A 63 -21.36 -13.61 -14.52
N ASP A 64 -22.41 -14.31 -14.96
CA ASP A 64 -23.64 -13.65 -15.39
C ASP A 64 -24.39 -13.02 -14.18
N ALA A 65 -25.49 -12.32 -14.45
CA ALA A 65 -26.34 -11.71 -13.41
C ALA A 65 -26.92 -12.71 -12.39
N LYS A 66 -26.79 -14.02 -12.63
CA LYS A 66 -27.23 -15.11 -11.76
C LYS A 66 -26.06 -15.80 -11.05
N GLY A 67 -24.83 -15.33 -11.23
CA GLY A 67 -23.62 -15.88 -10.60
C GLY A 67 -23.04 -17.10 -11.33
N THR A 68 -23.50 -17.41 -12.54
CA THR A 68 -22.98 -18.53 -13.33
C THR A 68 -21.66 -18.14 -13.97
N PRO A 69 -20.56 -18.91 -13.81
CA PRO A 69 -19.31 -18.65 -14.52
C PRO A 69 -19.53 -18.64 -16.04
N VAL A 70 -19.19 -17.54 -16.69
CA VAL A 70 -19.12 -17.41 -18.15
C VAL A 70 -17.65 -17.38 -18.58
N PRO A 71 -17.31 -17.97 -19.74
CA PRO A 71 -15.95 -17.92 -20.26
C PRO A 71 -15.46 -16.48 -20.34
N ALA A 72 -14.25 -16.22 -19.87
CA ALA A 72 -13.59 -14.93 -20.05
C ALA A 72 -13.48 -14.67 -21.56
N VAL A 73 -14.30 -13.78 -22.08
CA VAL A 73 -14.18 -13.33 -23.47
C VAL A 73 -12.92 -12.46 -23.52
N PRO A 74 -11.91 -12.79 -24.34
CA PRO A 74 -10.80 -11.87 -24.58
C PRO A 74 -11.42 -10.59 -25.16
N SER A 75 -11.25 -9.47 -24.47
CA SER A 75 -11.77 -8.18 -24.95
C SER A 75 -10.93 -7.70 -26.14
N ASP A 76 -11.24 -8.19 -27.34
CA ASP A 76 -10.62 -7.76 -28.61
C ASP A 76 -11.25 -6.48 -29.18
N SER A 77 -11.89 -5.66 -28.33
CA SER A 77 -12.50 -4.39 -28.74
C SER A 77 -11.59 -3.23 -28.35
N PRO A 78 -10.87 -2.60 -29.30
CA PRO A 78 -10.21 -1.34 -29.06
C PRO A 78 -11.27 -0.23 -29.06
N GLY A 79 -11.79 0.14 -27.88
CA GLY A 79 -12.66 1.32 -27.79
C GLY A 79 -13.74 1.33 -26.72
N ASP A 80 -13.45 0.93 -25.48
CA ASP A 80 -14.27 1.36 -24.34
C ASP A 80 -13.37 1.68 -23.15
N SER A 81 -12.60 2.76 -23.29
CA SER A 81 -12.04 3.47 -22.15
C SER A 81 -13.14 4.36 -21.57
N THR A 82 -14.13 3.76 -20.91
CA THR A 82 -14.98 4.48 -19.97
C THR A 82 -14.12 4.81 -18.75
N GLU A 83 -13.49 5.98 -18.80
CA GLU A 83 -12.95 6.63 -17.62
C GLU A 83 -14.05 6.70 -16.54
N GLY A 84 -13.84 6.04 -15.40
CA GLY A 84 -14.56 6.39 -14.17
C GLY A 84 -15.49 5.36 -13.54
N SER A 85 -15.44 4.07 -13.88
CA SER A 85 -15.96 3.04 -12.95
C SER A 85 -14.80 2.22 -12.39
N ALA A 86 -14.42 2.54 -11.15
CA ALA A 86 -13.53 1.67 -10.40
C ALA A 86 -14.25 0.34 -10.22
N ASP A 87 -13.77 -0.70 -10.89
CA ASP A 87 -14.19 -2.07 -10.65
C ASP A 87 -13.99 -2.38 -9.15
N PRO A 88 -15.07 -2.63 -8.39
CA PRO A 88 -15.02 -2.72 -6.92
C PRO A 88 -14.21 -3.91 -6.41
N GLY A 89 -13.85 -4.86 -7.28
CA GLY A 89 -12.93 -5.94 -6.94
C GLY A 89 -11.51 -5.74 -7.47
N SER A 90 -11.18 -4.58 -8.03
CA SER A 90 -9.81 -4.29 -8.45
C SER A 90 -9.00 -3.85 -7.22
N ILE A 91 -7.86 -4.52 -6.98
CA ILE A 91 -6.93 -4.11 -5.93
C ILE A 91 -6.46 -2.70 -6.27
N ASP A 92 -6.58 -1.74 -5.36
CA ASP A 92 -6.31 -0.31 -5.60
C ASP A 92 -5.16 0.23 -4.72
N PHE A 93 -4.09 -0.55 -4.57
CA PHE A 93 -2.85 -0.11 -3.94
C PHE A 93 -1.64 -0.62 -4.73
N ASP A 94 -0.51 0.06 -4.60
CA ASP A 94 0.76 -0.32 -5.24
C ASP A 94 1.72 -1.03 -4.27
N VAL A 95 1.51 -0.85 -2.96
CA VAL A 95 2.28 -1.52 -1.92
C VAL A 95 1.45 -1.74 -0.65
N MET A 96 1.57 -2.93 -0.08
CA MET A 96 1.10 -3.24 1.27
C MET A 96 2.28 -3.19 2.23
N THR A 97 2.15 -2.35 3.25
CA THR A 97 3.15 -2.13 4.28
C THR A 97 2.66 -2.69 5.60
N GLU A 98 3.47 -3.52 6.24
CA GLU A 98 3.22 -4.11 7.55
C GLU A 98 4.14 -3.44 8.57
N ILE A 99 3.54 -2.85 9.60
CA ILE A 99 4.26 -2.22 10.69
C ILE A 99 3.85 -2.87 12.01
N GLY A 100 4.77 -3.58 12.64
CA GLY A 100 4.55 -4.29 13.90
C GLY A 100 5.25 -3.59 15.06
N PHE A 101 4.51 -3.37 16.15
CA PHE A 101 5.00 -2.78 17.39
C PHE A 101 4.83 -3.76 18.54
N ALA A 102 5.62 -3.59 19.61
CA ALA A 102 5.46 -4.39 20.83
C ALA A 102 4.03 -4.25 21.39
N ASP A 103 3.58 -3.00 21.51
CA ASP A 103 2.30 -2.59 22.06
C ASP A 103 1.81 -1.27 21.43
N GLU A 104 0.61 -0.83 21.83
CA GLU A 104 0.03 0.43 21.37
C GLU A 104 0.85 1.67 21.80
N PRO A 105 1.36 1.79 23.05
CA PRO A 105 2.25 2.89 23.42
C PRO A 105 3.49 3.02 22.52
N ALA A 106 4.12 1.92 22.11
CA ALA A 106 5.24 1.93 21.17
C ALA A 106 4.82 2.50 19.81
N LYS A 107 3.67 2.07 19.27
CA LYS A 107 3.09 2.66 18.05
C LYS A 107 2.89 4.17 18.21
N MET A 108 2.33 4.59 19.34
CA MET A 108 2.06 6.01 19.59
C MET A 108 3.34 6.84 19.67
N ARG A 109 4.40 6.34 20.30
CA ARG A 109 5.71 7.02 20.30
C ARG A 109 6.28 7.18 18.89
N TRP A 110 6.22 6.14 18.06
CA TRP A 110 6.65 6.19 16.66
C TRP A 110 5.83 7.20 15.85
N LEU A 111 4.49 7.14 15.92
CA LEU A 111 3.61 8.08 15.22
C LEU A 111 3.86 9.53 15.67
N THR A 112 4.07 9.73 16.96
CA THR A 112 4.38 11.02 17.57
C THR A 112 5.67 11.59 17.01
N ALA A 113 6.75 10.79 16.99
CA ALA A 113 8.04 11.19 16.44
C ALA A 113 7.95 11.61 14.95
N LEU A 114 7.09 10.95 14.17
CA LEU A 114 6.92 11.25 12.75
C LEU A 114 5.97 12.42 12.46
N ARG A 115 4.95 12.66 13.31
CA ARG A 115 3.89 13.62 13.00
C ARG A 115 4.02 14.95 13.73
N GLN A 116 4.80 15.02 14.80
CA GLN A 116 4.93 16.25 15.58
C GLN A 116 5.93 17.23 14.98
N GLY A 117 5.58 18.52 15.07
CA GLY A 117 6.46 19.62 14.73
C GLY A 117 7.01 19.55 13.31
N GLU A 118 8.31 19.77 13.18
CA GLU A 118 8.98 19.85 11.89
C GLU A 118 9.08 18.50 11.17
N ASN A 119 9.20 17.40 11.92
CA ASN A 119 9.21 16.04 11.35
C ASN A 119 7.91 15.75 10.58
N GLY A 120 6.78 16.18 11.13
CA GLY A 120 5.47 16.03 10.48
C GLY A 120 5.40 16.73 9.13
N LYS A 121 5.95 17.95 9.04
CA LYS A 121 6.03 18.68 7.76
C LYS A 121 6.93 17.95 6.77
N MET A 122 8.11 17.53 7.20
CA MET A 122 9.05 16.77 6.36
C MET A 122 8.41 15.50 5.80
N VAL A 123 7.66 14.75 6.63
CA VAL A 123 6.95 13.55 6.19
C VAL A 123 5.87 13.89 5.18
N VAL A 124 5.07 14.93 5.42
CA VAL A 124 4.01 15.35 4.48
C VAL A 124 4.60 15.78 3.13
N GLU A 125 5.65 16.61 3.15
CA GLU A 125 6.33 17.08 1.94
C GLU A 125 7.00 15.94 1.16
N ASP A 126 7.54 14.95 1.87
CA ASP A 126 8.11 13.76 1.25
C ASP A 126 7.03 12.86 0.64
N GLU A 127 5.95 12.56 1.38
CA GLU A 127 4.82 11.78 0.89
C GLU A 127 4.19 12.39 -0.36
N GLN A 128 4.06 13.73 -0.43
CA GLN A 128 3.52 14.44 -1.60
C GLN A 128 4.29 14.20 -2.90
N ARG A 129 5.55 13.75 -2.84
CA ARG A 129 6.39 13.51 -4.02
C ARG A 129 6.09 12.18 -4.70
N PHE A 130 5.53 11.20 -3.97
CA PHE A 130 5.42 9.84 -4.50
C PHE A 130 4.12 9.10 -4.15
N LEU A 131 3.36 9.56 -3.15
CA LEU A 131 2.10 8.93 -2.74
C LEU A 131 0.87 9.72 -3.20
N TRP A 132 -0.12 8.97 -3.70
CA TRP A 132 -1.48 9.46 -3.84
C TRP A 132 -2.20 9.32 -2.49
N ARG A 133 -2.04 10.36 -1.66
CA ARG A 133 -2.48 10.34 -0.26
C ARG A 133 -4.00 10.11 -0.10
N GLU A 134 -4.81 10.59 -1.04
CA GLU A 134 -6.27 10.40 -1.04
C GLU A 134 -6.71 8.94 -1.25
N ARG A 135 -5.85 8.09 -1.82
CA ARG A 135 -6.11 6.66 -2.04
C ARG A 135 -5.38 5.76 -1.05
N THR A 136 -4.44 6.32 -0.30
CA THR A 136 -3.74 5.61 0.77
C THR A 136 -4.69 5.28 1.94
N ARG A 137 -4.66 4.04 2.43
CA ARG A 137 -5.46 3.56 3.57
C ARG A 137 -4.56 2.90 4.60
N ALA A 138 -4.93 2.97 5.87
CA ALA A 138 -4.25 2.21 6.92
C ALA A 138 -5.27 1.66 7.91
N VAL A 139 -5.01 0.45 8.41
CA VAL A 139 -5.86 -0.27 9.36
C VAL A 139 -5.00 -0.91 10.43
N VAL A 140 -5.47 -0.84 11.68
CA VAL A 140 -4.95 -1.68 12.76
C VAL A 140 -5.66 -3.02 12.68
N VAL A 141 -4.92 -4.11 12.86
CA VAL A 141 -5.47 -5.46 12.79
C VAL A 141 -5.25 -6.22 14.08
N GLU A 142 -6.15 -7.16 14.35
CA GLU A 142 -5.94 -8.23 15.32
C GLU A 142 -5.44 -9.46 14.57
N GLU A 143 -4.47 -10.17 15.16
CA GLU A 143 -3.80 -11.30 14.52
C GLU A 143 -4.01 -12.57 15.33
N PHE A 144 -4.44 -13.63 14.65
CA PHE A 144 -4.55 -14.99 15.19
C PHE A 144 -3.64 -15.90 14.38
N VAL A 145 -2.75 -16.62 15.06
CA VAL A 145 -1.81 -17.54 14.42
C VAL A 145 -2.18 -18.97 14.79
N SER A 146 -2.36 -19.82 13.78
CA SER A 146 -2.51 -21.26 13.95
C SER A 146 -1.29 -21.95 13.38
N PHE A 147 -0.77 -22.95 14.09
CA PHE A 147 0.30 -23.80 13.64
C PHE A 147 -0.31 -25.14 13.19
N GLY A 148 0.17 -25.65 12.06
CA GLY A 148 -0.16 -26.99 11.55
C GLY A 148 0.75 -28.07 12.13
#